data_AF-A0A7G2D8J2-F1
#
_entry.id   AF-A0A7G2D8J2-F1
#
_cell.length_a   1.000
_cell.length_b   1.000
_cell.length_c   1.000
_cell.angle_alpha   90.00
_cell.angle_beta   90.00
_cell.angle_gamma   90.00
#
_symmetry.space_group_name_H-M   'P 1'
#
loop_
_entity.id
_entity.type
_entity.pdbx_description
1 polymer ?
#
loop_
_entity_poly.entity_id
_entity_poly.type
_entity_poly.pdbx_seq_one_letter_code
_entity_poly.pdbx_strand_id
1 'polypeptide(L)'
;MNIKGAIMRVFPEIPEFDEVDFSQYSTPYAAVLIAFFESGKSGLREFEEFVEKNGGTKADVGRFLISIFQYLLIRYRRYGDEKVEVPAFKVFLTLKGWLNENGFENDYTRLLHSFVGYLVDIAEKIAEKSDCELGLAYMKTAYLLTIEAEETFKEEYFSELKKTAQGMVAEIYRKCGINGGLPEKREKGC
;
A
#
# COMPACT_ATOMS: atom_id res chain seq x y z
N MET A 1 18.48 12.96 -12.36
CA MET A 1 17.01 12.96 -12.51
C MET A 1 16.39 12.82 -11.13
N ASN A 2 15.52 13.74 -10.71
CA ASN A 2 14.93 13.68 -9.37
C ASN A 2 13.64 12.84 -9.37
N ILE A 3 13.77 11.54 -9.63
CA ILE A 3 12.66 10.56 -9.60
C ILE A 3 11.94 10.63 -8.25
N LYS A 4 12.71 10.66 -7.16
CA LYS A 4 12.19 10.70 -5.80
C LYS A 4 11.28 11.90 -5.59
N GLY A 5 11.73 13.09 -5.99
CA GLY A 5 10.92 14.31 -5.94
C GLY A 5 9.63 14.21 -6.75
N ALA A 6 9.67 13.59 -7.93
CA ALA A 6 8.48 13.36 -8.74
C ALA A 6 7.48 12.40 -8.06
N ILE A 7 7.96 11.29 -7.49
CA ILE A 7 7.11 10.33 -6.74
C ILE A 7 6.48 11.01 -5.53
N MET A 8 7.27 11.76 -4.75
CA MET A 8 6.76 12.52 -3.60
C MET A 8 5.72 13.58 -4.00
N ARG A 9 5.82 14.16 -5.20
CA ARG A 9 4.77 15.04 -5.74
C ARG A 9 3.50 14.29 -6.09
N VAL A 10 3.58 13.04 -6.55
CA VAL A 10 2.38 12.23 -6.80
C VAL A 10 1.71 11.82 -5.49
N PHE A 11 2.49 11.52 -4.45
CA PHE A 11 2.01 11.06 -3.14
C PHE A 11 2.43 12.01 -1.99
N PRO A 12 1.94 13.26 -1.97
CA PRO A 12 2.28 14.21 -0.90
C PRO A 12 1.85 13.73 0.49
N GLU A 13 0.87 12.82 0.57
CA GLU A 13 0.37 12.20 1.80
C GLU A 13 1.28 11.09 2.37
N ILE A 14 2.35 10.73 1.66
CA ILE A 14 3.35 9.73 2.09
C ILE A 14 4.71 10.42 2.24
N PRO A 15 4.90 11.24 3.30
CA PRO A 15 6.17 11.93 3.54
C PRO A 15 7.35 10.96 3.76
N GLU A 16 7.08 9.73 4.19
CA GLU A 16 8.09 8.69 4.42
C GLU A 16 8.85 8.29 3.14
N PHE A 17 8.35 8.67 1.96
CA PHE A 17 9.11 8.55 0.71
C PHE A 17 10.41 9.36 0.71
N ASP A 18 10.57 10.34 1.61
CA ASP A 18 11.84 11.03 1.77
C ASP A 18 12.97 10.10 2.25
N GLU A 19 12.64 9.02 2.95
CA GLU A 19 13.65 8.09 3.47
C GLU A 19 13.97 6.96 2.49
N VAL A 20 13.11 6.73 1.51
CA VAL A 20 13.25 5.66 0.53
C VAL A 20 14.28 6.01 -0.53
N ASP A 21 15.24 5.11 -0.74
CA ASP A 21 16.19 5.23 -1.84
C ASP A 21 15.58 4.69 -3.14
N PHE A 22 15.42 5.59 -4.11
CA PHE A 22 14.89 5.32 -5.46
C PHE A 22 16.00 5.27 -6.53
N SER A 23 17.28 5.19 -6.15
CA SER A 23 18.40 5.18 -7.11
C SER A 23 18.34 4.04 -8.13
N GLN A 24 17.75 2.91 -7.74
CA GLN A 24 17.57 1.74 -8.60
C GLN A 24 16.16 1.63 -9.21
N TYR A 25 15.28 2.59 -8.93
CA TYR A 25 13.94 2.59 -9.51
C TYR A 25 14.01 3.02 -10.97
N SER A 26 13.72 2.08 -11.86
CA SER A 26 13.63 2.30 -13.29
C SER A 26 12.17 2.15 -13.72
N THR A 27 11.65 3.13 -14.44
CA THR A 27 10.25 3.15 -14.87
C THR A 27 10.12 3.63 -16.31
N PRO A 28 9.25 3.01 -17.13
CA PRO A 28 8.94 3.54 -18.46
C PRO A 28 8.24 4.90 -18.40
N TYR A 29 7.76 5.32 -17.22
CA TYR A 29 7.04 6.58 -16.99
C TYR A 29 7.94 7.77 -16.63
N ALA A 30 9.27 7.62 -16.73
CA ALA A 30 10.22 8.63 -16.25
C ALA A 30 9.98 10.02 -16.86
N ALA A 31 9.75 10.10 -18.18
CA ALA A 31 9.51 11.36 -18.87
C ALA A 31 8.24 12.07 -18.36
N VAL A 32 7.16 11.32 -18.14
CA VAL A 32 5.89 11.85 -17.64
C VAL A 32 6.01 12.34 -16.21
N LEU A 33 6.74 11.59 -15.36
CA LEU A 33 7.00 11.99 -13.97
C LEU A 33 7.83 13.27 -13.87
N ILE A 34 8.84 13.43 -14.73
CA ILE A 34 9.65 14.64 -14.80
C ILE A 34 8.77 15.83 -15.21
N ALA A 35 7.99 15.69 -16.28
CA ALA A 35 7.13 16.76 -16.77
C ALA A 35 6.06 17.15 -15.73
N PHE A 36 5.50 16.17 -15.00
CA PHE A 36 4.59 16.43 -13.89
C PHE A 36 5.29 17.21 -12.76
N PHE A 37 6.50 16.79 -12.37
CA PHE A 37 7.29 17.48 -11.34
C PHE A 37 7.60 18.94 -11.74
N GLU A 38 8.00 19.17 -12.99
CA GLU A 38 8.28 20.51 -13.54
C GLU A 38 7.04 21.39 -13.65
N SER A 39 5.85 20.80 -13.79
CA SER A 39 4.59 21.55 -13.81
C SER A 39 4.23 22.19 -12.46
N GLY A 40 4.90 21.81 -11.37
CA GLY A 40 4.65 22.32 -10.02
C GLY A 40 3.39 21.78 -9.34
N LYS A 41 2.63 20.92 -10.03
CA LYS A 41 1.44 20.23 -9.52
C LYS A 41 1.76 19.19 -8.44
N SER A 42 0.74 18.73 -7.72
CA SER A 42 0.89 17.75 -6.64
C SER A 42 -0.39 16.94 -6.39
N GLY A 43 -0.22 15.66 -6.09
CA GLY A 43 -1.29 14.73 -5.72
C GLY A 43 -1.67 13.79 -6.87
N LEU A 44 -2.17 12.61 -6.50
CA LEU A 44 -2.51 11.53 -7.43
C LEU A 44 -3.56 11.95 -8.45
N ARG A 45 -4.58 12.70 -8.03
CA ARG A 45 -5.62 13.21 -8.93
C ARG A 45 -5.06 14.16 -9.98
N GLU A 46 -4.19 15.10 -9.58
CA GLU A 46 -3.57 16.01 -10.53
C GLU A 46 -2.62 15.28 -11.48
N PHE A 47 -1.95 14.23 -11.00
CA PHE A 47 -1.13 13.36 -11.83
C PHE A 47 -1.96 12.60 -12.86
N GLU A 48 -3.09 12.03 -12.47
CA GLU A 48 -4.03 11.36 -13.39
C GLU A 48 -4.50 12.31 -14.50
N GLU A 49 -5.00 13.50 -14.14
CA GLU A 49 -5.42 14.51 -15.12
C GLU A 49 -4.25 14.95 -16.02
N PHE A 50 -3.03 14.99 -15.49
CA PHE A 50 -1.84 15.31 -16.26
C PHE A 50 -1.50 14.21 -17.27
N VAL A 51 -1.55 12.94 -16.87
CA VAL A 51 -1.30 11.78 -17.74
C VAL A 51 -2.30 11.77 -18.90
N GLU A 52 -3.58 11.95 -18.62
CA GLU A 52 -4.64 11.97 -19.65
C GLU A 52 -4.47 13.15 -20.62
N LYS A 53 -4.14 14.35 -20.12
CA LYS A 53 -3.88 15.54 -20.97
C LYS A 53 -2.68 15.38 -21.89
N ASN A 54 -1.74 14.50 -21.55
CA ASN A 54 -0.54 14.22 -22.34
C ASN A 54 -0.68 12.93 -23.17
N GLY A 55 -1.92 12.45 -23.40
CA GLY A 55 -2.21 11.32 -24.28
C GLY A 55 -2.01 9.94 -23.64
N GLY A 56 -1.77 9.87 -22.33
CA GLY A 56 -1.79 8.63 -21.57
C GLY A 56 -3.20 8.21 -21.19
N THR A 57 -3.30 7.07 -20.50
CA THR A 57 -4.57 6.48 -20.06
C THR A 57 -4.57 6.20 -18.56
N LYS A 58 -5.75 5.97 -17.98
CA LYS A 58 -5.86 5.47 -16.59
C LYS A 58 -5.03 4.20 -16.38
N ALA A 59 -4.96 3.31 -17.37
CA ALA A 59 -4.13 2.12 -17.27
C ALA A 59 -2.63 2.45 -17.11
N ASP A 60 -2.14 3.57 -17.65
CA ASP A 60 -0.76 4.03 -17.43
C ASP A 60 -0.55 4.49 -15.99
N VAL A 61 -1.52 5.20 -15.41
CA VAL A 61 -1.51 5.57 -13.99
C VAL A 61 -1.49 4.32 -13.14
N GLY A 62 -2.42 3.38 -13.36
CA GLY A 62 -2.47 2.11 -12.62
C GLY A 62 -1.16 1.32 -12.69
N ARG A 63 -0.57 1.18 -13.89
CA ARG A 63 0.74 0.53 -14.05
C ARG A 63 1.86 1.26 -13.31
N PHE A 64 1.86 2.59 -13.32
CA PHE A 64 2.82 3.38 -12.55
C PHE A 64 2.66 3.10 -11.04
N LEU A 65 1.45 3.18 -10.50
CA LEU A 65 1.19 2.94 -9.07
C LEU A 65 1.62 1.52 -8.65
N ILE A 66 1.29 0.52 -9.47
CA ILE A 66 1.69 -0.88 -9.24
C ILE A 66 3.21 -1.01 -9.25
N SER A 67 3.90 -0.34 -10.18
CA SER A 67 5.36 -0.40 -10.26
C SER A 67 6.05 0.19 -9.03
N ILE A 68 5.48 1.25 -8.43
CA ILE A 68 5.97 1.82 -7.17
C ILE A 68 5.81 0.81 -6.05
N PHE A 69 4.62 0.23 -5.90
CA PHE A 69 4.37 -0.79 -4.88
C PHE A 69 5.32 -1.99 -5.00
N GLN A 70 5.49 -2.51 -6.23
CA GLN A 70 6.41 -3.61 -6.50
C GLN A 70 7.85 -3.24 -6.16
N TYR A 71 8.30 -2.03 -6.49
CA TYR A 71 9.64 -1.56 -6.11
C TYR A 71 9.83 -1.57 -4.60
N LEU A 72 8.87 -1.04 -3.84
CA LEU A 72 8.93 -1.02 -2.37
C LEU A 72 8.96 -2.44 -1.79
N LEU A 73 8.14 -3.36 -2.30
CA LEU A 73 8.19 -4.76 -1.87
C LEU A 73 9.50 -5.47 -2.22
N ILE A 74 10.12 -5.15 -3.36
CA ILE A 74 11.45 -5.67 -3.71
C ILE A 74 12.49 -5.16 -2.72
N ARG A 75 12.45 -3.85 -2.39
CA ARG A 75 13.34 -3.23 -1.38
C ARG A 75 13.21 -3.91 -0.03
N TYR A 76 11.96 -4.07 0.43
CA TYR A 76 11.64 -4.76 1.67
C TYR A 76 12.18 -6.19 1.69
N ARG A 77 11.79 -7.00 0.69
CA ARG A 77 12.07 -8.45 0.71
C ARG A 77 13.51 -8.81 0.42
N ARG A 78 14.16 -8.11 -0.53
CA ARG A 78 15.51 -8.47 -1.00
C ARG A 78 16.61 -7.79 -0.23
N TYR A 79 16.36 -6.59 0.28
CA TYR A 79 17.39 -5.76 0.92
C TYR A 79 17.12 -5.50 2.41
N GLY A 80 15.99 -5.97 2.95
CA GLY A 80 15.63 -5.73 4.35
C GLY A 80 15.46 -4.24 4.66
N ASP A 81 15.06 -3.44 3.66
CA ASP A 81 14.98 -1.99 3.78
C ASP A 81 13.73 -1.59 4.56
N GLU A 82 13.87 -1.41 5.88
CA GLU A 82 12.75 -1.10 6.78
C GLU A 82 12.08 0.25 6.46
N LYS A 83 12.80 1.17 5.82
CA LYS A 83 12.28 2.50 5.46
C LYS A 83 11.12 2.43 4.47
N VAL A 84 10.95 1.31 3.79
CA VAL A 84 9.85 1.10 2.84
C VAL A 84 8.61 0.45 3.48
N GLU A 85 8.66 0.04 4.75
CA GLU A 85 7.53 -0.63 5.44
C GLU A 85 6.26 0.23 5.40
N VAL A 86 6.32 1.44 5.96
CA VAL A 86 5.19 2.39 5.98
C VAL A 86 4.78 2.83 4.55
N PRO A 87 5.72 3.25 3.66
CA PRO A 87 5.38 3.57 2.28
C PRO A 87 4.69 2.42 1.53
N ALA A 88 5.18 1.18 1.62
CA ALA A 88 4.61 0.04 0.92
C ALA A 88 3.15 -0.20 1.36
N PHE A 89 2.90 -0.11 2.67
CA PHE A 89 1.57 -0.29 3.21
C PHE A 89 0.61 0.82 2.76
N LYS A 90 1.03 2.09 2.85
CA LYS A 90 0.21 3.24 2.41
C LYS A 90 -0.07 3.19 0.90
N VAL A 91 0.94 2.90 0.08
CA VAL A 91 0.76 2.76 -1.38
C VAL A 91 -0.20 1.64 -1.72
N PHE A 92 -0.17 0.51 -1.01
CA PHE A 92 -1.14 -0.56 -1.24
C PHE A 92 -2.59 -0.11 -0.98
N LEU A 93 -2.82 0.67 0.09
CA LEU A 93 -4.16 1.20 0.36
C LEU A 93 -4.61 2.21 -0.70
N THR A 94 -3.70 3.08 -1.16
CA THR A 94 -3.97 3.98 -2.28
C THR A 94 -4.29 3.20 -3.56
N LEU A 95 -3.54 2.14 -3.86
CA LEU A 95 -3.80 1.23 -4.98
C LEU A 95 -5.17 0.57 -4.86
N LYS A 96 -5.52 0.04 -3.68
CA LYS A 96 -6.84 -0.55 -3.44
C LYS A 96 -7.96 0.43 -3.77
N GLY A 97 -7.91 1.66 -3.25
CA GLY A 97 -8.93 2.67 -3.52
C GLY A 97 -8.97 3.01 -5.01
N TRP A 98 -7.82 3.40 -5.57
CA TRP A 98 -7.73 3.88 -6.94
C TRP A 98 -8.12 2.81 -7.98
N LEU A 99 -7.68 1.56 -7.82
CA LEU A 99 -7.99 0.47 -8.77
C LEU A 99 -9.49 0.13 -8.76
N ASN A 100 -10.11 0.08 -7.58
CA ASN A 100 -11.55 -0.20 -7.48
C ASN A 100 -12.40 0.96 -8.03
N GLU A 101 -12.01 2.21 -7.81
CA GLU A 101 -12.72 3.38 -8.34
C GLU A 101 -12.64 3.51 -9.87
N ASN A 102 -11.61 2.93 -10.48
CA ASN A 102 -11.32 3.08 -11.90
C ASN A 102 -11.57 1.81 -12.75
N GLY A 103 -12.25 0.80 -12.21
CA GLY A 103 -12.64 -0.41 -12.94
C GLY A 103 -11.51 -1.43 -13.16
N PHE A 104 -10.52 -1.44 -12.28
CA PHE A 104 -9.37 -2.37 -12.29
C PHE A 104 -9.43 -3.39 -11.14
N GLU A 105 -10.63 -3.86 -10.78
CA GLU A 105 -10.88 -4.77 -9.65
C GLU A 105 -10.12 -6.10 -9.81
N ASN A 106 -9.94 -6.57 -11.05
CA ASN A 106 -9.14 -7.77 -11.33
C ASN A 106 -7.66 -7.59 -11.00
N ASP A 107 -7.09 -6.41 -11.30
CA ASP A 107 -5.70 -6.12 -10.94
C ASP A 107 -5.55 -5.99 -9.43
N TYR A 108 -6.50 -5.33 -8.75
CA TYR A 108 -6.54 -5.30 -7.30
C TYR A 108 -6.63 -6.70 -6.70
N THR A 109 -7.50 -7.56 -7.22
CA THR A 109 -7.66 -8.96 -6.79
C THR A 109 -6.33 -9.72 -6.90
N ARG A 110 -5.61 -9.56 -8.02
CA ARG A 110 -4.28 -10.18 -8.21
C ARG A 110 -3.26 -9.66 -7.21
N LEU A 111 -3.26 -8.36 -6.93
CA LEU A 111 -2.35 -7.76 -5.94
C LEU A 111 -2.66 -8.27 -4.53
N LEU A 112 -3.94 -8.32 -4.15
CA LEU A 112 -4.37 -8.84 -2.85
C LEU A 112 -3.91 -10.30 -2.69
N HIS A 113 -4.20 -11.15 -3.67
CA HIS A 113 -3.77 -12.56 -3.68
C HIS A 113 -2.26 -12.70 -3.50
N SER A 114 -1.49 -11.93 -4.26
CA SER A 114 -0.04 -12.07 -4.33
C SER A 114 0.71 -11.47 -3.15
N PHE A 115 0.13 -10.44 -2.50
CA PHE A 115 0.90 -9.57 -1.59
C PHE A 115 0.31 -9.37 -0.21
N VAL A 116 -0.92 -9.83 0.09
CA VAL A 116 -1.52 -9.66 1.42
C VAL A 116 -0.65 -10.22 2.56
N GLY A 117 0.05 -11.34 2.33
CA GLY A 117 0.98 -11.91 3.30
C GLY A 117 2.12 -10.94 3.67
N TYR A 118 2.69 -10.23 2.70
CA TYR A 118 3.72 -9.22 2.97
C TYR A 118 3.16 -8.03 3.74
N LEU A 119 1.90 -7.65 3.50
CA LEU A 119 1.29 -6.54 4.23
C LEU A 119 1.05 -6.88 5.70
N VAL A 120 0.70 -8.14 6.01
CA VAL A 120 0.60 -8.63 7.40
C VAL A 120 1.96 -8.57 8.08
N ASP A 121 3.00 -9.11 7.44
CA ASP A 121 4.38 -9.10 7.95
C ASP A 121 4.93 -7.67 8.13
N ILE A 122 4.70 -6.77 7.16
CA ILE A 122 5.06 -5.36 7.28
C ILE A 122 4.31 -4.69 8.43
N ALA A 123 3.00 -4.93 8.58
CA ALA A 123 2.21 -4.33 9.65
C ALA A 123 2.67 -4.79 11.03
N GLU A 124 3.09 -6.05 11.17
CA GLU A 124 3.64 -6.58 12.41
C GLU A 124 4.91 -5.81 12.80
N LYS A 125 5.85 -5.66 11.86
CA LYS A 125 7.09 -4.90 12.09
C LYS A 125 6.85 -3.44 12.44
N ILE A 126 5.89 -2.80 11.78
CA ILE A 126 5.47 -1.43 12.13
C ILE A 126 4.95 -1.41 13.58
N ALA A 127 4.12 -2.37 13.96
CA ALA A 127 3.53 -2.43 15.30
C ALA A 127 4.55 -2.73 16.40
N GLU A 128 5.62 -3.47 16.11
CA GLU A 128 6.71 -3.70 17.07
C GLU A 128 7.51 -2.42 17.39
N LYS A 129 7.60 -1.49 16.43
CA LYS A 129 8.40 -0.26 16.54
C LYS A 129 7.59 0.97 16.94
N SER A 130 6.27 0.93 16.76
CA SER A 130 5.38 2.07 16.94
C SER A 130 4.69 2.09 18.30
N ASP A 131 4.06 3.20 18.64
CA ASP A 131 3.15 3.24 19.77
C ASP A 131 1.91 2.33 19.57
N CYS A 132 1.19 2.08 20.66
CA CYS A 132 0.03 1.21 20.68
C CYS A 132 -1.10 1.65 19.74
N GLU A 133 -1.27 2.95 19.50
CA GLU A 133 -2.34 3.45 18.64
C GLU A 133 -2.01 3.19 17.18
N LEU A 134 -0.81 3.62 16.75
CA LEU A 134 -0.34 3.50 15.39
C LEU A 134 -0.15 2.04 15.01
N GLY A 135 0.56 1.26 15.84
CA GLY A 135 0.81 -0.16 15.59
C GLY A 135 -0.49 -0.94 15.46
N LEU A 136 -1.46 -0.65 16.32
CA LEU A 136 -2.77 -1.27 16.23
C LEU A 136 -3.53 -0.89 14.96
N ALA A 137 -3.47 0.38 14.53
CA ALA A 137 -4.13 0.81 13.30
C ALA A 137 -3.65 0.01 12.08
N TYR A 138 -2.34 -0.11 11.89
CA TYR A 138 -1.76 -0.91 10.80
C TYR A 138 -2.17 -2.38 10.88
N MET A 139 -2.08 -2.99 12.06
CA MET A 139 -2.44 -4.40 12.23
C MET A 139 -3.91 -4.68 12.03
N LYS A 140 -4.81 -3.79 12.48
CA LYS A 140 -6.24 -3.90 12.19
C LYS A 140 -6.50 -3.82 10.69
N THR A 141 -5.86 -2.89 10.00
CA THR A 141 -6.00 -2.77 8.54
C THR A 141 -5.49 -4.03 7.83
N ALA A 142 -4.33 -4.56 8.23
CA ALA A 142 -3.80 -5.80 7.66
C ALA A 142 -4.76 -6.97 7.90
N TYR A 143 -5.30 -7.11 9.11
CA TYR A 143 -6.30 -8.13 9.42
C TYR A 143 -7.56 -8.01 8.56
N LEU A 144 -8.09 -6.80 8.34
CA LEU A 144 -9.23 -6.60 7.45
C LEU A 144 -8.92 -7.01 6.00
N LEU A 145 -7.69 -6.82 5.52
CA LEU A 145 -7.26 -7.32 4.22
C LEU A 145 -7.22 -8.86 4.18
N THR A 146 -6.86 -9.53 5.28
CA THR A 146 -6.91 -11.00 5.34
C THR A 146 -8.32 -11.56 5.31
N ILE A 147 -9.29 -10.88 5.94
CA ILE A 147 -10.72 -11.23 5.82
C ILE A 147 -11.16 -11.12 4.37
N GLU A 148 -10.84 -10.00 3.72
CA GLU A 148 -11.19 -9.79 2.32
C GLU A 148 -10.55 -10.83 1.40
N ALA A 149 -9.29 -11.19 1.66
CA ALA A 149 -8.59 -12.24 0.91
C ALA A 149 -9.27 -13.61 1.10
N GLU A 150 -9.57 -14.02 2.33
CA GLU A 150 -10.26 -15.29 2.60
C GLU A 150 -11.66 -15.36 1.98
N GLU A 151 -12.42 -14.25 1.98
CA GLU A 151 -13.74 -14.21 1.32
C GLU A 151 -13.62 -14.33 -0.21
N THR A 152 -12.53 -13.81 -0.78
CA THR A 152 -12.32 -13.75 -2.23
C THR A 152 -11.71 -15.05 -2.77
N PHE A 153 -10.87 -15.69 -1.97
CA PHE A 153 -9.99 -16.78 -2.40
C PHE A 153 -10.29 -18.06 -1.62
N LYS A 154 -10.32 -19.20 -2.33
CA LYS A 154 -10.69 -20.49 -1.72
C LYS A 154 -9.50 -21.26 -1.14
N GLU A 155 -8.27 -20.73 -1.26
CA GLU A 155 -7.09 -21.40 -0.71
C GLU A 155 -7.03 -21.32 0.81
N GLU A 156 -6.70 -22.45 1.44
CA GLU A 156 -6.50 -22.59 2.90
C GLU A 156 -5.46 -21.60 3.46
N TYR A 157 -4.48 -21.22 2.63
CA TYR A 157 -3.49 -20.21 2.96
C TYR A 157 -4.11 -18.91 3.50
N PHE A 158 -5.20 -18.42 2.92
CA PHE A 158 -5.81 -17.16 3.34
C PHE A 158 -6.57 -17.29 4.68
N SER A 159 -7.17 -18.45 4.95
CA SER A 159 -7.75 -18.74 6.27
C SER A 159 -6.70 -18.79 7.37
N GLU A 160 -5.55 -19.42 7.12
CA GLU A 160 -4.44 -19.45 8.09
C GLU A 160 -3.80 -18.07 8.28
N LEU A 161 -3.68 -17.29 7.20
CA LEU A 161 -3.19 -15.91 7.28
C LEU A 161 -4.12 -15.03 8.12
N LYS A 162 -5.44 -15.19 7.97
CA LYS A 162 -6.43 -14.48 8.81
C LYS A 162 -6.28 -14.83 10.28
N LYS A 163 -6.18 -16.12 10.62
CA LYS A 163 -5.96 -16.57 12.01
C LYS A 163 -4.67 -16.01 12.60
N THR A 164 -3.62 -15.94 11.79
CA THR A 164 -2.33 -15.38 12.18
C THR A 164 -2.46 -13.88 12.50
N ALA A 165 -3.02 -13.09 11.57
CA ALA A 165 -3.24 -11.67 11.77
C ALA A 165 -4.18 -11.38 12.96
N GLN A 166 -5.19 -12.24 13.17
CA GLN A 166 -6.08 -12.18 14.34
C GLN A 166 -5.32 -12.34 15.66
N GLY A 167 -4.41 -13.32 15.74
CA GLY A 167 -3.56 -13.54 16.91
C GLY A 167 -2.65 -12.33 17.20
N MET A 168 -2.08 -11.73 16.16
CA MET A 168 -1.26 -10.53 16.28
C MET A 168 -2.05 -9.32 16.82
N VAL A 169 -3.27 -9.08 16.35
CA VAL A 169 -4.14 -8.02 16.87
C VAL A 169 -4.47 -8.26 18.35
N ALA A 170 -4.81 -9.50 18.72
CA ALA A 170 -5.12 -9.86 20.10
C ALA A 170 -3.91 -9.64 21.03
N GLU A 171 -2.70 -9.95 20.55
CA GLU A 171 -1.48 -9.73 21.30
C GLU A 171 -1.19 -8.24 21.52
N ILE A 172 -1.44 -7.39 20.52
CA ILE A 172 -1.32 -5.93 20.68
C ILE A 172 -2.34 -5.42 21.69
N TYR A 173 -3.60 -5.86 21.63
CA TYR A 173 -4.61 -5.50 22.63
C TYR A 173 -4.16 -5.84 24.05
N ARG A 174 -3.62 -7.05 24.23
CA ARG A 174 -3.09 -7.51 25.52
C ARG A 174 -1.92 -6.66 25.99
N LYS A 175 -0.92 -6.42 25.13
CA LYS A 175 0.26 -5.59 25.44
C LYS A 175 -0.12 -4.15 25.79
N CYS A 176 -1.12 -3.60 25.10
CA CYS A 176 -1.55 -2.21 25.23
C CYS A 176 -2.70 -2.00 26.25
N GLY A 177 -3.19 -3.06 26.91
CA GLY A 177 -4.27 -2.98 27.89
C GLY A 177 -5.63 -2.54 27.31
N ILE A 178 -5.88 -2.82 26.03
CA ILE A 178 -7.09 -2.39 25.32
C ILE A 178 -8.17 -3.45 25.48
N ASN A 179 -9.30 -3.07 26.08
CA ASN A 179 -10.50 -3.91 26.15
C ASN A 179 -11.36 -3.64 24.91
N GLY A 180 -11.38 -4.57 23.96
CA GLY A 180 -12.19 -4.45 22.74
C GLY A 180 -12.27 -5.75 21.94
N GLY A 181 -13.29 -5.84 21.08
CA GLY A 181 -13.42 -6.94 20.11
C GLY A 181 -12.50 -6.77 18.90
N LEU A 182 -12.29 -7.85 18.16
CA LEU A 182 -11.64 -7.79 16.86
C LEU A 182 -12.48 -6.93 15.90
N PRO A 183 -11.84 -6.12 15.03
CA PRO A 183 -12.59 -5.31 14.09
C PRO A 183 -13.28 -6.22 13.06
N GLU A 184 -14.58 -6.04 12.87
CA GLU A 184 -15.32 -6.68 11.79
C GLU A 184 -15.27 -5.81 10.53
N LYS A 185 -15.32 -6.45 9.36
CA LYS A 185 -15.43 -5.73 8.09
C LYS A 185 -16.78 -5.00 8.07
N ARG A 186 -16.78 -3.68 7.85
CA ARG A 186 -18.04 -2.94 7.64
C ARG A 186 -18.69 -3.44 6.36
N GLU A 187 -19.95 -3.87 6.44
CA GLU A 187 -20.76 -4.09 5.23
C GLU A 187 -20.80 -2.79 4.42
N LYS A 188 -20.69 -2.89 3.09
CA LYS A 188 -20.69 -1.73 2.20
C LYS A 188 -21.96 -0.89 2.45
N GLY A 189 -21.80 0.29 3.03
CA GLY A 189 -22.85 1.31 3.15
C GLY A 189 -23.26 1.63 4.58
N CYS A 190 -22.37 2.29 5.35
CA CYS A 190 -22.68 3.22 6.45
C CYS A 190 -21.44 4.07 6.76
#